data_AF-A0A163IXQ6-F1
#
_entry.id   AF-A0A163IXQ6-F1
#
_cell.length_a   1.000
_cell.length_b   1.000
_cell.length_c   1.000
_cell.angle_alpha   90.00
_cell.angle_beta   90.00
_cell.angle_gamma   90.00
#
_symmetry.space_group_name_H-M   'P 1'
#
loop_
_entity.id
_entity.type
_entity.pdbx_description
1 polymer ?
#
loop_
_entity_poly.entity_id
_entity_poly.type
_entity_poly.pdbx_seq_one_letter_code
_entity_poly.pdbx_strand_id
1 'polypeptide(L)'
;MERLAGKAVYLYYAFFTNTTLAHSSVISKIISSKPEHPTTFTAIPPAKRIEIEEDDVNDGHDHASLFHLISGSTLSHHPKAKDYMEMDETIGTLMNTDWTRRHWMRVVCARALEGLILMNGTEGLLVNCAEVYCRQPTLDAHHERTFAKRNQPLYSTLPTYGTKYPDVQLFAVNNDNSKKLELGTKTMNALFTSTVRLDKNSSVAIGPSSLNDLDVSTSTTIFVRKGFMLWYQNLIAGGFKNLVVQSLYSFDELSQLQQVRSKFNKASTYRLARSSSFLTNDICHRPATIWTLADQDSNTPNDSDGKNASLLFQALAMAVWDDANDAKVDGKVVTQLMRKSKKGGKVWELLNAIDISMLLETSKTMSIIGNDDLNRILVSLADLLSPYILKSNIKITSAINQRLLQ
;
A
#
# COMPACT_ATOMS: atom_id res chain seq x y z
N MET A 1 7.35 -39.53 50.64
CA MET A 1 6.13 -40.36 50.73
C MET A 1 4.96 -39.43 50.50
N GLU A 2 4.60 -39.25 49.22
CA GLU A 2 3.35 -39.75 48.59
C GLU A 2 2.23 -38.71 48.71
N ARG A 3 1.87 -38.01 47.60
CA ARG A 3 0.81 -38.36 46.61
C ARG A 3 -0.59 -38.25 47.26
N LEU A 4 -1.58 -37.48 46.80
CA LEU A 4 -2.14 -37.18 45.47
C LEU A 4 -3.03 -35.90 45.63
N ALA A 5 -2.96 -34.90 44.74
CA ALA A 5 -3.61 -34.74 43.43
C ALA A 5 -5.06 -34.21 43.49
N GLY A 6 -5.31 -33.12 42.76
CA GLY A 6 -6.62 -32.51 42.56
C GLY A 6 -6.54 -31.19 41.79
N LYS A 7 -6.02 -31.22 40.55
CA LYS A 7 -6.05 -30.08 39.62
C LYS A 7 -7.49 -29.94 39.08
N ALA A 8 -8.15 -28.82 39.39
CA ALA A 8 -9.38 -28.41 38.73
C ALA A 8 -9.03 -27.84 37.34
N VAL A 9 -9.48 -28.52 36.29
CA VAL A 9 -9.49 -28.02 34.91
C VAL A 9 -10.92 -27.57 34.62
N TYR A 10 -11.11 -26.27 34.42
CA TYR A 10 -12.37 -25.74 33.90
C TYR A 10 -12.44 -26.02 32.40
N LEU A 11 -13.26 -26.97 32.00
CA LEU A 11 -13.68 -27.19 30.61
C LEU A 11 -14.94 -26.36 30.35
N TYR A 12 -14.82 -25.29 29.58
CA TYR A 12 -15.96 -24.63 28.95
C TYR A 12 -16.33 -25.40 27.68
N TYR A 13 -17.43 -26.14 27.71
CA TYR A 13 -18.11 -26.63 26.52
C TYR A 13 -18.90 -25.48 25.91
N ALA A 14 -18.53 -25.04 24.71
CA ALA A 14 -19.38 -24.22 23.85
C ALA A 14 -19.58 -24.97 22.52
N PHE A 15 -20.68 -25.72 22.44
CA PHE A 15 -21.27 -26.10 21.17
C PHE A 15 -21.92 -24.85 20.57
N PHE A 16 -21.33 -24.29 19.51
CA PHE A 16 -22.08 -23.48 18.54
C PHE A 16 -21.94 -24.11 17.18
N THR A 17 -23.05 -24.69 16.75
CA THR A 17 -23.31 -25.33 15.48
C THR A 17 -23.15 -24.35 14.32
N ASN A 18 -22.50 -24.82 13.26
CA ASN A 18 -22.41 -24.21 11.94
C ASN A 18 -23.74 -23.58 11.48
N THR A 19 -23.77 -22.26 11.37
CA THR A 19 -24.69 -21.57 10.45
C THR A 19 -24.13 -21.69 9.03
N THR A 20 -24.30 -22.85 8.42
CA THR A 20 -24.22 -23.03 6.96
C THR A 20 -25.63 -23.11 6.41
N LEU A 21 -25.95 -22.20 5.50
CA LEU A 21 -27.19 -22.11 4.71
C LEU A 21 -27.42 -23.40 3.91
N ALA A 22 -27.97 -24.42 4.56
CA ALA A 22 -28.43 -25.64 3.90
C ALA A 22 -29.93 -25.77 4.13
N HIS A 23 -30.68 -25.94 3.04
CA HIS A 23 -32.11 -26.23 3.09
C HIS A 23 -32.35 -27.50 3.92
N SER A 24 -33.43 -27.55 4.70
CA SER A 24 -33.71 -28.63 5.66
C SER A 24 -33.62 -30.04 5.06
N SER A 25 -33.97 -30.18 3.78
CA SER A 25 -33.87 -31.44 3.02
C SER A 25 -32.44 -31.96 2.80
N VAL A 26 -31.43 -31.08 2.79
CA VAL A 26 -30.01 -31.44 2.66
C VAL A 26 -29.49 -31.96 4.00
N ILE A 27 -29.88 -31.32 5.09
CA ILE A 27 -29.55 -31.73 6.46
C ILE A 27 -30.10 -33.13 6.75
N SER A 28 -31.35 -33.41 6.35
CA SER A 28 -31.96 -34.74 6.51
C SER A 28 -31.19 -35.86 5.80
N LYS A 29 -30.61 -35.58 4.63
CA LYS A 29 -29.80 -36.55 3.88
C LYS A 29 -28.46 -36.84 4.57
N ILE A 30 -27.81 -35.82 5.10
CA ILE A 30 -26.52 -35.96 5.81
C ILE A 30 -26.70 -36.72 7.13
N ILE A 31 -27.79 -36.45 7.85
CA ILE A 31 -28.10 -37.16 9.11
C ILE A 31 -28.43 -38.63 8.85
N SER A 32 -29.02 -38.96 7.70
CA SER A 32 -29.38 -40.34 7.35
C SER A 32 -28.22 -41.22 6.89
N SER A 33 -27.05 -40.65 6.55
CA SER A 33 -25.86 -41.45 6.19
C SER A 33 -25.05 -41.81 7.43
N LYS A 34 -25.05 -43.08 7.82
CA LYS A 34 -24.15 -43.62 8.86
C LYS A 34 -22.69 -43.50 8.38
N PRO A 35 -21.76 -42.99 9.21
CA PRO A 35 -20.35 -42.99 8.87
C PRO A 35 -19.77 -44.41 8.99
N GLU A 36 -19.31 -44.96 7.87
CA GLU A 36 -18.40 -46.11 7.85
C GLU A 36 -16.99 -45.59 8.18
N HIS A 37 -16.47 -46.03 9.32
CA HIS A 37 -15.12 -45.84 9.88
C HIS A 37 -14.91 -44.69 10.89
N PRO A 38 -14.38 -45.01 12.10
CA PRO A 38 -13.98 -44.02 13.09
C PRO A 38 -12.67 -43.35 12.68
N THR A 39 -12.66 -42.02 12.70
CA THR A 39 -11.47 -41.20 12.42
C THR A 39 -10.54 -41.19 13.63
N THR A 40 -9.38 -41.83 13.52
CA THR A 40 -8.33 -41.81 14.56
C THR A 40 -7.45 -40.57 14.36
N PHE A 41 -7.44 -39.65 15.34
CA PHE A 41 -6.51 -38.53 15.35
C PHE A 41 -5.16 -38.98 15.91
N THR A 42 -4.11 -38.93 15.08
CA THR A 42 -2.72 -39.11 15.49
C THR A 42 -2.09 -37.76 15.81
N ALA A 43 -1.49 -37.64 17.00
CA ALA A 43 -0.76 -36.44 17.40
C ALA A 43 0.57 -36.36 16.65
N ILE A 44 0.85 -35.20 16.05
CA ILE A 44 2.11 -34.92 15.35
C ILE A 44 3.14 -34.48 16.41
N PRO A 45 4.32 -35.13 16.52
CA PRO A 45 5.37 -34.69 17.44
C PRO A 45 6.05 -33.41 16.92
N PRO A 46 6.60 -32.57 17.82
CA PRO A 46 7.19 -31.30 17.43
C PRO A 46 8.41 -31.50 16.52
N ALA A 47 8.49 -30.69 15.46
CA ALA A 47 9.58 -30.71 14.49
C ALA A 47 10.92 -30.40 15.17
N LYS A 48 11.93 -31.26 14.90
CA LYS A 48 13.32 -30.99 15.28
C LYS A 48 13.81 -29.73 14.56
N ARG A 49 14.53 -28.90 15.31
CA ARG A 49 15.24 -27.71 14.82
C ARG A 49 16.18 -28.13 13.69
N ILE A 50 15.97 -27.59 12.50
CA ILE A 50 16.85 -27.76 11.35
C ILE A 50 18.01 -26.78 11.55
N GLU A 51 19.23 -27.31 11.67
CA GLU A 51 20.45 -26.54 11.48
C GLU A 51 20.57 -26.24 9.98
N ILE A 52 20.71 -24.96 9.64
CA ILE A 52 20.87 -24.52 8.25
C ILE A 52 22.35 -24.69 7.93
N GLU A 53 22.69 -25.71 7.16
CA GLU A 53 23.93 -25.75 6.39
C GLU A 53 23.77 -24.75 5.23
N GLU A 54 24.78 -23.89 5.04
CA GLU A 54 24.86 -22.97 3.91
C GLU A 54 25.13 -23.76 2.63
N ASP A 55 24.06 -24.24 1.99
CA ASP A 55 24.14 -24.79 0.64
C ASP A 55 24.15 -23.66 -0.39
N ASP A 56 25.31 -23.52 -1.04
CA ASP A 56 25.64 -22.60 -2.12
C ASP A 56 24.93 -23.05 -3.42
N VAL A 57 23.64 -22.70 -3.57
CA VAL A 57 22.80 -23.11 -4.71
C VAL A 57 22.59 -21.95 -5.68
N ASN A 58 23.23 -22.05 -6.86
CA ASN A 58 22.86 -21.39 -8.13
C ASN A 58 22.74 -19.85 -8.20
N ASP A 59 23.10 -19.13 -7.13
CA ASP A 59 22.89 -17.67 -6.98
C ASP A 59 23.77 -16.80 -7.91
N GLY A 60 24.80 -17.39 -8.54
CA GLY A 60 25.82 -16.64 -9.28
C GLY A 60 25.36 -15.98 -10.60
N HIS A 61 24.42 -16.57 -11.34
CA HIS A 61 24.06 -16.11 -12.69
C HIS A 61 23.13 -14.88 -12.65
N ASP A 62 22.13 -14.88 -11.78
CA ASP A 62 21.17 -13.77 -11.66
C ASP A 62 21.81 -12.57 -10.96
N HIS A 63 22.73 -12.81 -10.01
CA HIS A 63 23.55 -11.76 -9.43
C HIS A 63 24.51 -11.11 -10.44
N ALA A 64 25.13 -11.89 -11.34
CA ALA A 64 25.97 -11.34 -12.41
C ALA A 64 25.15 -10.48 -13.40
N SER A 65 23.92 -10.91 -13.72
CA SER A 65 23.00 -10.18 -14.60
C SER A 65 22.55 -8.86 -13.98
N LEU A 66 22.15 -8.87 -12.70
CA LEU A 66 21.81 -7.66 -11.96
C LEU A 66 23.01 -6.71 -11.83
N PHE A 67 24.21 -7.26 -11.58
CA PHE A 67 25.43 -6.47 -11.53
C PHE A 67 25.72 -5.77 -12.85
N HIS A 68 25.60 -6.47 -13.98
CA HIS A 68 25.79 -5.89 -15.30
C HIS A 68 24.76 -4.78 -15.58
N LEU A 69 23.48 -5.03 -15.27
CA LEU A 69 22.40 -4.06 -15.42
C LEU A 69 22.67 -2.78 -14.63
N ILE A 70 23.00 -2.89 -13.34
CA ILE A 70 23.29 -1.74 -12.49
C ILE A 70 24.55 -1.00 -12.95
N SER A 71 25.62 -1.74 -13.25
CA SER A 71 26.90 -1.15 -13.64
C SER A 71 26.82 -0.41 -14.97
N GLY A 72 25.98 -0.88 -15.90
CA GLY A 72 25.71 -0.21 -17.18
C GLY A 72 24.67 0.90 -17.09
N SER A 73 23.97 1.05 -15.97
CA SER A 73 22.90 2.05 -15.80
C SER A 73 23.45 3.45 -15.49
N THR A 74 22.62 4.46 -15.72
CA THR A 74 22.86 5.82 -15.20
C THR A 74 22.91 5.86 -13.67
N LEU A 75 22.51 4.77 -12.99
CA LEU A 75 22.51 4.65 -11.54
C LEU A 75 23.68 3.82 -11.01
N SER A 76 24.75 3.61 -11.78
CA SER A 76 25.89 2.80 -11.32
C SER A 76 26.49 3.25 -9.97
N HIS A 77 26.25 4.50 -9.56
CA HIS A 77 26.67 5.04 -8.26
C HIS A 77 25.72 4.73 -7.09
N HIS A 78 24.45 4.40 -7.33
CA HIS A 78 23.40 4.65 -6.35
C HIS A 78 22.62 3.42 -5.84
N PRO A 79 22.27 2.40 -6.63
CA PRO A 79 22.16 1.02 -6.13
C PRO A 79 23.45 0.24 -6.37
N LYS A 80 23.88 -0.56 -5.39
CA LYS A 80 24.92 -1.57 -5.60
C LYS A 80 24.26 -2.94 -5.65
N ALA A 81 24.55 -3.74 -6.67
CA ALA A 81 23.94 -5.06 -6.85
C ALA A 81 24.05 -5.95 -5.59
N LYS A 82 25.17 -5.83 -4.85
CA LYS A 82 25.39 -6.57 -3.59
C LYS A 82 24.37 -6.27 -2.48
N ASP A 83 23.71 -5.11 -2.54
CA ASP A 83 22.73 -4.66 -1.54
C ASP A 83 21.34 -5.24 -1.82
N TYR A 84 21.19 -6.00 -2.91
CA TYR A 84 19.96 -6.64 -3.34
C TYR A 84 20.09 -8.15 -3.23
N MET A 85 18.96 -8.81 -3.04
CA MET A 85 18.78 -10.26 -3.12
C MET A 85 17.52 -10.53 -3.94
N GLU A 86 17.47 -11.66 -4.63
CA GLU A 86 16.22 -12.09 -5.24
C GLU A 86 15.17 -12.34 -4.15
N MET A 87 13.90 -12.05 -4.45
CA MET A 87 12.77 -12.39 -3.59
C MET A 87 12.74 -13.91 -3.35
N ASP A 88 12.78 -14.31 -2.08
CA ASP A 88 12.70 -15.70 -1.67
C ASP A 88 11.29 -16.06 -1.16
N GLU A 89 11.11 -17.32 -0.77
CA GLU A 89 9.87 -17.81 -0.16
C GLU A 89 9.53 -17.07 1.15
N THR A 90 10.54 -16.64 1.91
CA THR A 90 10.38 -15.87 3.14
C THR A 90 9.65 -14.56 2.87
N ILE A 91 10.13 -13.79 1.89
CA ILE A 91 9.53 -12.51 1.51
C ILE A 91 8.17 -12.75 0.85
N GLY A 92 8.03 -13.76 0.00
CA GLY A 92 6.73 -14.12 -0.60
C GLY A 92 5.66 -14.44 0.44
N THR A 93 6.02 -15.25 1.45
CA THR A 93 5.14 -15.58 2.59
C THR A 93 4.78 -14.34 3.41
N LEU A 94 5.76 -13.46 3.64
CA LEU A 94 5.55 -12.22 4.36
C LEU A 94 4.53 -11.33 3.66
N MET A 95 4.69 -11.15 2.34
CA MET A 95 3.77 -10.34 1.53
C MET A 95 2.34 -10.91 1.48
N ASN A 96 2.21 -12.24 1.60
CA ASN A 96 0.93 -12.95 1.65
C ASN A 96 0.32 -13.11 3.05
N THR A 97 0.93 -12.54 4.08
CA THR A 97 0.41 -12.64 5.45
C THR A 97 -0.95 -11.93 5.57
N ASP A 98 -1.89 -12.53 6.29
CA ASP A 98 -3.21 -11.94 6.56
C ASP A 98 -3.12 -10.71 7.49
N TRP A 99 -3.80 -9.64 7.09
CA TRP A 99 -3.81 -8.35 7.77
C TRP A 99 -4.92 -8.23 8.82
N THR A 100 -5.87 -9.17 8.87
CA THR A 100 -7.02 -9.14 9.79
C THR A 100 -6.60 -9.00 11.26
N ARG A 101 -5.57 -9.75 11.67
CA ARG A 101 -5.02 -9.72 13.04
C ARG A 101 -3.69 -8.98 13.15
N ARG A 102 -3.16 -8.51 12.01
CA ARG A 102 -1.82 -7.93 11.90
C ARG A 102 -1.86 -6.70 11.00
N HIS A 103 -2.64 -5.69 11.38
CA HIS A 103 -2.84 -4.49 10.56
C HIS A 103 -1.52 -3.77 10.21
N TRP A 104 -0.50 -3.91 11.05
CA TRP A 104 0.85 -3.38 10.84
C TRP A 104 1.60 -4.03 9.67
N MET A 105 1.12 -5.17 9.14
CA MET A 105 1.69 -5.80 7.95
C MET A 105 1.69 -4.87 6.73
N ARG A 106 0.76 -3.90 6.64
CA ARG A 106 0.80 -2.88 5.59
C ARG A 106 2.14 -2.12 5.56
N VAL A 107 2.70 -1.82 6.73
CA VAL A 107 3.97 -1.10 6.88
C VAL A 107 5.11 -2.00 6.44
N VAL A 108 5.11 -3.26 6.91
CA VAL A 108 6.14 -4.24 6.55
C VAL A 108 6.14 -4.50 5.05
N CYS A 109 4.98 -4.72 4.44
CA CYS A 109 4.85 -4.87 3.00
C CYS A 109 5.32 -3.62 2.25
N ALA A 110 4.93 -2.42 2.68
CA ALA A 110 5.37 -1.19 2.02
C ALA A 110 6.89 -1.00 2.12
N ARG A 111 7.50 -1.29 3.28
CA ARG A 111 8.96 -1.27 3.49
C ARG A 111 9.70 -2.29 2.61
N ALA A 112 9.12 -3.48 2.39
CA ALA A 112 9.68 -4.50 1.51
C ALA A 112 9.76 -4.04 0.04
N LEU A 113 8.87 -3.14 -0.37
CA LEU A 113 8.78 -2.65 -1.75
C LEU A 113 9.67 -1.42 -2.03
N GLU A 114 10.45 -0.95 -1.05
CA GLU A 114 11.27 0.24 -1.20
C GLU A 114 12.48 0.01 -2.11
N GLY A 115 12.46 0.64 -3.28
CA GLY A 115 13.58 0.56 -4.21
C GLY A 115 13.74 -0.82 -4.82
N LEU A 116 12.65 -1.58 -5.03
CA LEU A 116 12.69 -2.86 -5.74
C LEU A 116 13.33 -2.69 -7.11
N ILE A 117 14.07 -3.71 -7.54
CA ILE A 117 14.51 -3.83 -8.93
C ILE A 117 13.76 -4.98 -9.57
N LEU A 118 13.08 -4.70 -10.67
CA LEU A 118 12.41 -5.67 -11.50
C LEU A 118 13.27 -5.93 -12.73
N MET A 119 13.49 -7.19 -13.06
CA MET A 119 14.35 -7.58 -14.19
C MET A 119 13.63 -8.60 -15.07
N ASN A 120 13.47 -8.28 -16.35
CA ASN A 120 12.95 -9.22 -17.34
C ASN A 120 13.98 -9.37 -18.46
N GLY A 121 14.76 -10.46 -18.40
CA GLY A 121 15.92 -10.63 -19.27
C GLY A 121 16.97 -9.54 -19.04
N THR A 122 17.16 -8.66 -20.03
CA THR A 122 18.10 -7.54 -19.96
C THR A 122 17.43 -6.21 -19.60
N GLU A 123 16.09 -6.17 -19.54
CA GLU A 123 15.36 -4.97 -19.14
C GLU A 123 15.34 -4.85 -17.62
N GLY A 124 15.50 -3.63 -17.11
CA GLY A 124 15.57 -3.35 -15.68
C GLY A 124 14.75 -2.15 -15.28
N LEU A 125 14.00 -2.27 -14.19
CA LEU A 125 13.17 -1.19 -13.67
C LEU A 125 13.36 -1.06 -12.16
N LEU A 126 13.78 0.12 -11.69
CA LEU A 126 13.80 0.47 -10.28
C LEU A 126 12.46 1.11 -9.89
N VAL A 127 11.87 0.63 -8.81
CA VAL A 127 10.63 1.17 -8.21
C VAL A 127 10.96 2.25 -7.19
N ASN A 128 10.65 3.50 -7.53
CA ASN A 128 10.89 4.65 -6.66
C ASN A 128 9.77 4.86 -5.64
N CYS A 129 8.53 4.49 -5.95
CA CYS A 129 7.39 4.70 -5.06
C CYS A 129 6.35 3.59 -5.23
N ALA A 130 5.87 3.05 -4.11
CA ALA A 130 4.88 1.98 -4.06
C ALA A 130 3.77 2.31 -3.05
N GLU A 131 2.53 1.94 -3.36
CA GLU A 131 1.35 2.12 -2.51
C GLU A 131 0.67 0.77 -2.30
N VAL A 132 0.48 0.34 -1.04
CA VAL A 132 -0.02 -1.00 -0.73
C VAL A 132 -1.47 -0.98 -0.24
N TYR A 133 -2.33 -1.73 -0.91
CA TYR A 133 -3.76 -1.81 -0.66
C TYR A 133 -4.13 -3.20 -0.15
N CYS A 134 -4.98 -3.28 0.88
CA CYS A 134 -5.51 -4.57 1.32
C CYS A 134 -6.60 -5.04 0.36
N ARG A 135 -6.66 -6.33 0.07
CA ARG A 135 -7.75 -6.90 -0.74
C ARG A 135 -9.06 -7.06 0.01
N GLN A 136 -9.04 -7.04 1.35
CA GLN A 136 -10.24 -7.25 2.16
C GLN A 136 -11.08 -5.97 2.24
N PRO A 137 -12.36 -5.98 1.80
CA PRO A 137 -13.22 -4.79 1.82
C PRO A 137 -13.46 -4.19 3.20
N THR A 138 -13.42 -5.04 4.23
CA THR A 138 -13.62 -4.65 5.64
C THR A 138 -12.41 -3.91 6.20
N LEU A 139 -11.22 -4.18 5.66
CA LEU A 139 -10.00 -3.53 6.10
C LEU A 139 -9.70 -2.31 5.26
N ASP A 140 -9.88 -2.35 3.95
CA ASP A 140 -9.49 -1.28 3.04
C ASP A 140 -10.65 -0.84 2.16
N ALA A 141 -11.00 0.44 2.26
CA ALA A 141 -12.04 1.03 1.46
C ALA A 141 -11.66 0.99 -0.02
N HIS A 142 -10.35 1.03 -0.34
CA HIS A 142 -9.75 1.05 -1.68
C HIS A 142 -9.32 -0.32 -2.20
N HIS A 143 -9.77 -1.40 -1.57
CA HIS A 143 -9.53 -2.76 -2.03
C HIS A 143 -9.87 -2.98 -3.52
N GLU A 144 -9.11 -3.88 -4.15
CA GLU A 144 -9.44 -4.37 -5.47
C GLU A 144 -10.80 -5.09 -5.48
N ARG A 145 -11.65 -4.76 -6.44
CA ARG A 145 -12.96 -5.40 -6.58
C ARG A 145 -12.81 -6.72 -7.33
N THR A 146 -13.10 -7.82 -6.66
CA THR A 146 -12.99 -9.17 -7.23
C THR A 146 -14.31 -9.71 -7.81
N PHE A 147 -15.33 -8.87 -7.98
CA PHE A 147 -16.60 -9.25 -8.59
C PHE A 147 -16.76 -8.64 -9.98
N ALA A 148 -17.24 -9.44 -10.93
CA ALA A 148 -17.57 -8.97 -12.27
C ALA A 148 -18.83 -8.09 -12.22
N LYS A 149 -18.76 -6.90 -12.81
CA LYS A 149 -19.98 -6.16 -13.15
C LYS A 149 -20.57 -6.77 -14.42
N ARG A 150 -21.90 -6.69 -14.58
CA ARG A 150 -22.59 -7.15 -15.79
C ARG A 150 -21.93 -6.54 -17.03
N ASN A 151 -21.52 -7.38 -17.97
CA ASN A 151 -20.85 -7.02 -19.23
C ASN A 151 -19.46 -6.37 -19.08
N GLN A 152 -18.77 -6.57 -17.94
CA GLN A 152 -17.38 -6.17 -17.79
C GLN A 152 -16.51 -7.38 -17.43
N PRO A 153 -15.35 -7.58 -18.08
CA PRO A 153 -14.43 -8.63 -17.68
C PRO A 153 -13.93 -8.38 -16.24
N LEU A 154 -13.72 -9.46 -15.50
CA LEU A 154 -13.11 -9.38 -14.19
C LEU A 154 -11.63 -8.99 -14.37
N TYR A 155 -11.29 -7.76 -14.00
CA TYR A 155 -9.90 -7.38 -13.81
C TYR A 155 -9.53 -7.69 -12.37
N SER A 156 -8.66 -8.69 -12.21
CA SER A 156 -8.12 -9.09 -10.93
C SER A 156 -6.61 -9.24 -11.07
N THR A 157 -5.86 -8.64 -10.15
CA THR A 157 -4.41 -8.85 -9.99
C THR A 157 -4.11 -9.99 -9.03
N LEU A 158 -5.04 -10.93 -8.84
CA LEU A 158 -4.77 -12.13 -8.06
C LEU A 158 -3.74 -13.01 -8.79
N PRO A 159 -2.68 -13.47 -8.10
CA PRO A 159 -1.69 -14.37 -8.66
C PRO A 159 -2.33 -15.63 -9.24
N THR A 160 -1.84 -16.06 -10.41
CA THR A 160 -2.21 -17.35 -11.02
C THR A 160 -1.33 -18.48 -10.48
N TYR A 161 -1.73 -19.73 -10.72
CA TYR A 161 -0.88 -20.88 -10.40
C TYR A 161 0.41 -20.87 -11.25
N GLY A 162 1.50 -21.40 -10.70
CA GLY A 162 2.76 -21.58 -11.42
C GLY A 162 3.57 -20.30 -11.65
N THR A 163 3.35 -19.25 -10.86
CA THR A 163 4.20 -18.06 -10.87
C THR A 163 5.59 -18.37 -10.32
N LYS A 164 6.62 -17.64 -10.76
CA LYS A 164 8.00 -17.80 -10.27
C LYS A 164 8.08 -17.69 -8.74
N TYR A 165 7.34 -16.74 -8.17
CA TYR A 165 7.18 -16.56 -6.74
C TYR A 165 5.80 -17.06 -6.31
N PRO A 166 5.70 -18.04 -5.40
CA PRO A 166 4.40 -18.54 -4.94
C PRO A 166 3.52 -17.41 -4.42
N ASP A 167 2.30 -17.31 -4.97
CA ASP A 167 1.30 -16.31 -4.57
C ASP A 167 1.77 -14.84 -4.68
N VAL A 168 2.75 -14.55 -5.54
CA VAL A 168 3.21 -13.19 -5.85
C VAL A 168 3.39 -13.08 -7.36
N GLN A 169 2.79 -12.05 -7.96
CA GLN A 169 2.85 -11.84 -9.41
C GLN A 169 2.86 -10.36 -9.76
N LEU A 170 3.60 -9.99 -10.80
CA LEU A 170 3.55 -8.65 -11.40
C LEU A 170 2.53 -8.59 -12.52
N PHE A 171 1.86 -7.45 -12.64
CA PHE A 171 0.80 -7.20 -13.61
C PHE A 171 1.03 -5.87 -14.32
N ALA A 172 0.93 -5.89 -15.64
CA ALA A 172 0.74 -4.70 -16.45
C ALA A 172 -0.77 -4.47 -16.65
N VAL A 173 -1.32 -3.48 -15.95
CA VAL A 173 -2.76 -3.19 -15.96
C VAL A 173 -3.03 -2.00 -16.87
N ASN A 174 -3.78 -2.23 -17.94
CA ASN A 174 -4.24 -1.17 -18.84
C ASN A 174 -5.61 -0.67 -18.37
N ASN A 175 -5.65 0.51 -17.77
CA ASN A 175 -6.91 1.17 -17.37
C ASN A 175 -6.84 2.68 -17.55
N ASP A 176 -7.96 3.32 -17.87
CA ASP A 176 -8.06 4.79 -17.98
C ASP A 176 -7.00 5.43 -18.91
N ASN A 177 -6.67 4.78 -20.03
CA ASN A 177 -5.59 5.17 -20.96
C ASN A 177 -4.19 5.24 -20.31
N SER A 178 -3.99 4.54 -19.18
CA SER A 178 -2.72 4.44 -18.47
C SER A 178 -2.26 2.99 -18.36
N LYS A 179 -0.94 2.79 -18.37
CA LYS A 179 -0.29 1.49 -18.19
C LYS A 179 0.30 1.43 -16.77
N LYS A 180 -0.46 0.85 -15.86
CA LYS A 180 -0.08 0.71 -14.46
C LYS A 180 0.74 -0.55 -14.26
N LEU A 181 1.73 -0.46 -13.38
CA LEU A 181 2.47 -1.61 -12.89
C LEU A 181 2.03 -1.93 -11.46
N GLU A 182 1.57 -3.16 -11.26
CA GLU A 182 1.06 -3.63 -9.98
C GLU A 182 1.74 -4.94 -9.57
N LEU A 183 1.96 -5.11 -8.27
CA LEU A 183 2.33 -6.38 -7.66
C LEU A 183 1.11 -6.92 -6.92
N GLY A 184 0.64 -8.09 -7.33
CA GLY A 184 -0.48 -8.79 -6.71
C GLY A 184 -0.01 -9.92 -5.81
N THR A 185 -0.70 -10.07 -4.68
CA THR A 185 -0.60 -11.23 -3.78
C THR A 185 -1.99 -11.74 -3.42
N LYS A 186 -2.12 -12.75 -2.54
CA LYS A 186 -3.43 -13.18 -2.02
C LYS A 186 -4.09 -12.18 -1.07
N THR A 187 -3.32 -11.38 -0.33
CA THR A 187 -3.85 -10.52 0.74
C THR A 187 -3.79 -9.03 0.43
N MET A 188 -2.89 -8.62 -0.45
CA MET A 188 -2.70 -7.23 -0.86
C MET A 188 -2.39 -7.09 -2.35
N ASN A 189 -2.55 -5.89 -2.87
CA ASN A 189 -1.97 -5.44 -4.13
C ASN A 189 -1.15 -4.18 -3.88
N ALA A 190 -0.07 -3.98 -4.62
CA ALA A 190 0.75 -2.80 -4.55
C ALA A 190 0.80 -2.11 -5.91
N LEU A 191 0.42 -0.83 -5.94
CA LEU A 191 0.53 0.01 -7.11
C LEU A 191 1.88 0.72 -7.08
N PHE A 192 2.69 0.57 -8.14
CA PHE A 192 3.89 1.37 -8.29
C PHE A 192 3.52 2.70 -8.95
N THR A 193 3.89 3.81 -8.33
CA THR A 193 3.50 5.16 -8.76
C THR A 193 4.68 6.02 -9.21
N SER A 194 5.90 5.52 -9.02
CA SER A 194 7.09 6.07 -9.66
C SER A 194 8.12 4.98 -9.94
N THR A 195 8.69 5.00 -11.14
CA THR A 195 9.66 4.01 -11.61
C THR A 195 10.70 4.65 -12.53
N VAL A 196 11.89 4.04 -12.63
CA VAL A 196 12.95 4.47 -13.55
C VAL A 196 13.59 3.26 -14.21
N ARG A 197 13.89 3.36 -15.51
CA ARG A 197 14.59 2.29 -16.23
C ARG A 197 16.06 2.30 -15.90
N LEU A 198 16.61 1.10 -15.74
CA LEU A 198 18.03 0.87 -15.49
C LEU A 198 18.78 0.55 -16.78
N ASP A 199 18.11 -0.11 -17.73
CA ASP A 199 18.69 -0.57 -19.00
C ASP A 199 18.79 0.52 -20.07
N LYS A 200 18.04 1.62 -19.93
CA LYS A 200 18.02 2.71 -20.91
C LYS A 200 17.86 4.06 -20.23
N ASN A 201 18.49 5.08 -20.82
CA ASN A 201 18.34 6.46 -20.38
C ASN A 201 16.95 6.98 -20.76
N SER A 202 15.97 6.75 -19.90
CA SER A 202 14.58 7.19 -20.06
C SER A 202 14.17 8.10 -18.91
N SER A 203 13.16 8.93 -19.14
CA SER A 203 12.61 9.76 -18.08
C SER A 203 12.00 8.89 -16.98
N VAL A 204 12.16 9.32 -15.72
CA VAL A 204 11.44 8.76 -14.59
C VAL A 204 9.93 8.86 -14.84
N ALA A 205 9.23 7.74 -14.76
CA ALA A 205 7.79 7.71 -14.81
C ALA A 205 7.22 8.08 -13.43
N ILE A 206 6.29 9.02 -13.38
CA ILE A 206 5.55 9.40 -12.18
C ILE A 206 4.05 9.47 -12.51
N GLY A 207 3.24 8.84 -11.66
CA GLY A 207 1.78 8.87 -11.76
C GLY A 207 1.19 7.58 -12.36
N PRO A 208 0.08 7.67 -13.11
CA PRO A 208 -0.72 6.50 -13.48
C PRO A 208 -0.07 5.58 -14.53
N SER A 209 0.93 6.06 -15.27
CA SER A 209 1.64 5.26 -16.29
C SER A 209 3.02 4.85 -15.79
N SER A 210 3.07 3.97 -14.79
CA SER A 210 4.29 3.56 -14.09
C SER A 210 5.00 2.33 -14.69
N LEU A 211 4.41 1.66 -15.68
CA LEU A 211 5.03 0.52 -16.36
C LEU A 211 6.35 0.90 -17.05
N ASN A 212 6.47 2.16 -17.49
CA ASN A 212 7.66 2.71 -18.14
C ASN A 212 8.23 1.81 -19.26
N ASP A 213 7.30 1.26 -20.05
CA ASP A 213 7.55 0.32 -21.16
C ASP A 213 8.36 -0.93 -20.79
N LEU A 214 8.37 -1.35 -19.51
CA LEU A 214 8.88 -2.66 -19.13
C LEU A 214 7.92 -3.74 -19.64
N ASP A 215 8.45 -4.76 -20.32
CA ASP A 215 7.65 -5.95 -20.61
C ASP A 215 7.61 -6.84 -19.37
N VAL A 216 6.42 -7.04 -18.80
CA VAL A 216 6.27 -7.83 -17.56
C VAL A 216 5.80 -9.23 -17.92
N SER A 217 6.50 -10.22 -17.41
CA SER A 217 6.28 -11.64 -17.67
C SER A 217 6.23 -12.44 -16.38
N THR A 218 5.76 -13.69 -16.45
CA THR A 218 5.79 -14.62 -15.32
C THR A 218 7.22 -15.02 -14.89
N SER A 219 8.22 -14.76 -15.74
CA SER A 219 9.64 -14.98 -15.46
C SER A 219 10.37 -13.73 -14.96
N THR A 220 9.67 -12.59 -14.82
CA THR A 220 10.29 -11.35 -14.30
C THR A 220 10.79 -11.57 -12.89
N THR A 221 12.08 -11.35 -12.68
CA THR A 221 12.76 -11.48 -11.39
C THR A 221 12.52 -10.23 -10.54
N ILE A 222 12.22 -10.42 -9.26
CA ILE A 222 12.01 -9.33 -8.29
C ILE A 222 13.19 -9.33 -7.32
N PHE A 223 13.96 -8.26 -7.31
CA PHE A 223 15.04 -8.05 -6.36
C PHE A 223 14.62 -7.09 -5.25
N VAL A 224 14.82 -7.53 -4.02
CA VAL A 224 14.51 -6.82 -2.79
C VAL A 224 15.80 -6.35 -2.13
N ARG A 225 15.77 -5.21 -1.44
CA ARG A 225 16.95 -4.71 -0.71
C ARG A 225 17.23 -5.59 0.51
N LYS A 226 18.46 -6.07 0.66
CA LYS A 226 18.92 -6.84 1.84
C LYS A 226 18.72 -6.08 3.15
N GLY A 227 18.82 -4.74 3.12
CA GLY A 227 18.56 -3.89 4.28
C GLY A 227 17.15 -4.02 4.86
N PHE A 228 16.16 -4.39 4.05
CA PHE A 228 14.81 -4.70 4.53
C PHE A 228 14.81 -5.95 5.42
N MET A 229 15.49 -7.02 5.02
CA MET A 229 15.55 -8.26 5.79
C MET A 229 16.23 -8.07 7.13
N LEU A 230 17.33 -7.32 7.17
CA LEU A 230 18.00 -6.94 8.41
C LEU A 230 17.07 -6.16 9.34
N TRP A 231 16.36 -5.18 8.80
CA TRP A 231 15.36 -4.41 9.56
C TRP A 231 14.23 -5.31 10.11
N TYR A 232 13.71 -6.22 9.28
CA TYR A 232 12.62 -7.12 9.65
C TYR A 232 13.05 -8.14 10.72
N GLN A 233 14.27 -8.69 10.64
CA GLN A 233 14.82 -9.58 11.66
C GLN A 233 14.96 -8.89 13.02
N ASN A 234 15.46 -7.64 13.03
CA ASN A 234 15.53 -6.83 14.24
C ASN A 234 14.14 -6.56 14.83
N LEU A 235 13.14 -6.37 13.97
CA LEU A 235 11.75 -6.15 14.37
C LEU A 235 11.13 -7.38 15.05
N ILE A 236 11.40 -8.57 14.50
CA ILE A 236 11.00 -9.86 15.10
C ILE A 236 11.70 -10.05 16.45
N ALA A 237 13.02 -9.84 16.52
CA ALA A 237 13.80 -10.00 17.74
C ALA A 237 13.33 -9.05 18.87
N GLY A 238 12.90 -7.84 18.49
CA GLY A 238 12.27 -6.88 19.40
C GLY A 238 10.83 -7.22 19.83
N GLY A 239 10.27 -8.34 19.37
CA GLY A 239 8.92 -8.80 19.69
C GLY A 239 7.81 -7.89 19.14
N PHE A 240 8.07 -7.20 18.03
CA PHE A 240 7.14 -6.24 17.41
C PHE A 240 6.69 -5.09 18.33
N LYS A 241 7.38 -4.84 19.45
CA LYS A 241 7.00 -3.86 20.48
C LYS A 241 6.79 -2.44 19.95
N ASN A 242 7.39 -2.12 18.80
CA ASN A 242 7.33 -0.81 18.16
C ASN A 242 6.23 -0.69 17.08
N LEU A 243 5.60 -1.78 16.63
CA LEU A 243 4.63 -1.75 15.50
C LEU A 243 3.20 -1.36 15.89
N VAL A 244 2.95 -1.07 17.16
CA VAL A 244 1.60 -0.85 17.68
C VAL A 244 0.94 0.40 17.11
N VAL A 245 1.70 1.34 16.51
CA VAL A 245 1.17 2.64 16.03
C VAL A 245 1.78 3.15 14.70
N GLN A 246 2.68 2.42 14.05
CA GLN A 246 3.71 3.08 13.22
C GLN A 246 3.35 3.55 11.80
N SER A 247 3.75 4.80 11.52
CA SER A 247 4.22 5.29 10.23
C SER A 247 5.40 4.47 9.72
N LEU A 248 5.60 4.41 8.40
CA LEU A 248 6.77 3.78 7.77
C LEU A 248 8.07 4.49 8.19
N TYR A 249 7.98 5.81 8.35
CA TYR A 249 9.08 6.68 8.77
C TYR A 249 8.60 7.65 9.84
N SER A 250 9.49 8.07 10.74
CA SER A 250 9.22 9.08 11.77
C SER A 250 9.17 10.52 11.23
N PHE A 251 9.19 10.70 9.91
CA PHE A 251 9.19 12.00 9.24
C PHE A 251 8.27 11.96 8.02
N ASP A 252 7.82 13.15 7.60
CA ASP A 252 6.97 13.38 6.42
C ASP A 252 5.78 12.41 6.33
N GLU A 253 5.02 12.22 7.42
CA GLU A 253 3.96 11.21 7.51
C GLU A 253 2.88 11.38 6.42
N LEU A 254 2.55 12.62 6.04
CA LEU A 254 1.63 12.92 4.93
C LEU A 254 2.11 12.34 3.58
N SER A 255 3.42 12.21 3.37
CA SER A 255 3.98 11.61 2.15
C SER A 255 3.80 10.10 2.08
N GLN A 256 3.47 9.47 3.21
CA GLN A 256 3.23 8.03 3.34
C GLN A 256 1.74 7.67 3.17
N LEU A 257 0.87 8.67 2.99
CA LEU A 257 -0.52 8.45 2.57
C LEU A 257 -0.58 8.11 1.08
N GLN A 258 -1.49 7.20 0.74
CA GLN A 258 -1.72 6.79 -0.64
C GLN A 258 -2.38 7.91 -1.45
N GLN A 259 -2.07 7.99 -2.75
CA GLN A 259 -2.73 8.95 -3.64
C GLN A 259 -4.13 8.45 -4.01
N VAL A 260 -5.12 8.87 -3.23
CA VAL A 260 -6.53 8.52 -3.44
C VAL A 260 -7.38 9.73 -3.82
N ARG A 261 -8.54 9.50 -4.42
CA ARG A 261 -9.47 10.55 -4.88
C ARG A 261 -10.89 10.39 -4.32
N SER A 262 -11.11 9.46 -3.38
CA SER A 262 -12.45 9.18 -2.87
C SER A 262 -12.42 8.51 -1.50
N LYS A 263 -13.61 8.26 -0.95
CA LYS A 263 -13.83 7.54 0.32
C LYS A 263 -13.14 8.23 1.50
N PHE A 264 -13.13 9.56 1.47
CA PHE A 264 -12.59 10.41 2.53
C PHE A 264 -13.39 10.28 3.84
N ASN A 265 -14.57 9.69 3.79
CA ASN A 265 -15.36 9.31 4.97
C ASN A 265 -14.98 7.94 5.57
N LYS A 266 -13.93 7.28 5.09
CA LYS A 266 -13.46 5.98 5.60
C LYS A 266 -12.09 6.13 6.24
N ALA A 267 -11.93 5.62 7.46
CA ALA A 267 -10.66 5.71 8.20
C ALA A 267 -9.48 5.06 7.45
N SER A 268 -9.73 4.00 6.66
CA SER A 268 -8.69 3.33 5.87
C SER A 268 -8.05 4.21 4.78
N THR A 269 -8.71 5.29 4.34
CA THR A 269 -8.16 6.30 3.42
C THR A 269 -6.95 7.03 4.02
N TYR A 270 -6.87 7.12 5.34
CA TYR A 270 -5.84 7.89 6.05
C TYR A 270 -4.70 7.00 6.57
N ARG A 271 -4.57 5.79 6.03
CA ARG A 271 -3.51 4.86 6.46
C ARG A 271 -2.19 5.15 5.74
N LEU A 272 -1.14 5.10 6.53
CA LEU A 272 0.24 5.19 6.05
C LEU A 272 0.64 3.84 5.44
N ALA A 273 0.64 3.79 4.11
CA ALA A 273 0.85 2.57 3.31
C ALA A 273 1.58 2.85 1.98
N ARG A 274 2.21 4.02 1.86
CA ARG A 274 3.00 4.42 0.71
C ARG A 274 4.46 4.53 1.10
N SER A 275 5.31 3.82 0.36
CA SER A 275 6.77 3.84 0.56
C SER A 275 7.47 4.52 -0.61
N SER A 276 8.70 4.97 -0.36
CA SER A 276 9.56 5.59 -1.35
C SER A 276 10.96 5.01 -1.22
N SER A 277 11.63 4.82 -2.35
CA SER A 277 13.00 4.32 -2.38
C SER A 277 13.97 5.29 -1.71
N PHE A 278 15.15 4.80 -1.34
CA PHE A 278 16.20 5.65 -0.77
C PHE A 278 16.63 6.80 -1.69
N LEU A 279 16.36 6.73 -3.01
CA LEU A 279 16.69 7.79 -3.98
C LEU A 279 15.66 8.91 -4.01
N THR A 280 14.44 8.61 -3.58
CA THR A 280 13.30 9.52 -3.69
C THR A 280 12.63 9.77 -2.36
N ASN A 281 13.20 9.32 -1.23
CA ASN A 281 12.60 9.45 0.10
C ASN A 281 12.88 10.81 0.77
N ASP A 282 12.71 11.90 0.02
CA ASP A 282 12.75 13.27 0.53
C ASP A 282 11.72 14.16 -0.18
N ILE A 283 11.46 15.33 0.41
CA ILE A 283 10.40 16.26 -0.03
C ILE A 283 10.52 16.72 -1.49
N CYS A 284 11.74 16.77 -2.05
CA CYS A 284 11.98 17.26 -3.41
C CYS A 284 11.80 16.17 -4.48
N HIS A 285 11.82 14.90 -4.09
CA HIS A 285 11.89 13.76 -5.01
C HIS A 285 10.72 12.78 -4.89
N ARG A 286 9.89 12.88 -3.84
CA ARG A 286 8.65 12.10 -3.75
C ARG A 286 7.60 12.65 -4.71
N PRO A 287 6.83 11.79 -5.41
CA PRO A 287 5.69 12.26 -6.17
C PRO A 287 4.69 13.02 -5.30
N ALA A 288 4.24 14.19 -5.76
CA ALA A 288 3.21 14.98 -5.10
C ALA A 288 1.87 14.23 -5.09
N THR A 289 1.11 14.43 -4.02
CA THR A 289 -0.24 13.87 -3.80
C THR A 289 -1.21 14.98 -3.42
N ILE A 290 -2.49 14.64 -3.24
CA ILE A 290 -3.45 15.56 -2.62
C ILE A 290 -3.03 15.98 -1.21
N TRP A 291 -2.20 15.17 -0.53
CA TRP A 291 -1.74 15.39 0.83
C TRP A 291 -0.47 16.26 0.89
N THR A 292 0.38 16.23 -0.14
CA THR A 292 1.71 16.88 -0.12
C THR A 292 1.88 18.02 -1.12
N LEU A 293 0.88 18.28 -1.96
CA LEU A 293 0.94 19.37 -2.94
C LEU A 293 1.10 20.75 -2.28
N ALA A 294 0.54 20.94 -1.08
CA ALA A 294 0.70 22.18 -0.32
C ALA A 294 2.17 22.48 0.01
N ASP A 295 2.98 21.44 0.24
CA ASP A 295 4.38 21.56 0.67
C ASP A 295 5.34 21.85 -0.51
N GLN A 296 4.83 21.89 -1.74
CA GLN A 296 5.66 22.07 -2.94
C GLN A 296 6.01 23.55 -3.13
N ASP A 297 7.30 23.87 -3.30
CA ASP A 297 7.72 25.25 -3.47
C ASP A 297 7.13 25.92 -4.72
N SER A 298 6.79 27.19 -4.56
CA SER A 298 6.29 28.05 -5.63
C SER A 298 6.99 29.40 -5.63
N ASN A 299 7.43 29.85 -6.80
CA ASN A 299 8.02 31.18 -6.99
C ASN A 299 6.99 32.32 -6.86
N THR A 300 5.73 32.01 -6.53
CA THR A 300 4.67 32.99 -6.33
C THR A 300 4.46 33.23 -4.84
N PRO A 301 4.29 34.50 -4.40
CA PRO A 301 4.10 34.82 -2.99
C PRO A 301 2.76 34.35 -2.43
N ASN A 302 1.77 34.10 -3.30
CA ASN A 302 0.45 33.61 -2.91
C ASN A 302 0.30 32.11 -3.18
N ASP A 303 -0.38 31.43 -2.25
CA ASP A 303 -0.79 30.05 -2.41
C ASP A 303 -1.77 29.90 -3.58
N SER A 304 -1.54 28.89 -4.42
CA SER A 304 -2.50 28.54 -5.46
C SER A 304 -3.75 27.89 -4.87
N ASP A 305 -4.87 27.92 -5.60
CA ASP A 305 -6.08 27.19 -5.22
C ASP A 305 -5.81 25.69 -4.96
N GLY A 306 -4.90 25.08 -5.74
CA GLY A 306 -4.47 23.71 -5.53
C GLY A 306 -3.76 23.49 -4.20
N LYS A 307 -2.91 24.44 -3.77
CA LYS A 307 -2.27 24.38 -2.45
C LYS A 307 -3.29 24.52 -1.32
N ASN A 308 -4.22 25.48 -1.43
CA ASN A 308 -5.25 25.67 -0.42
C ASN A 308 -6.16 24.44 -0.26
N ALA A 309 -6.53 23.79 -1.38
CA ALA A 309 -7.28 22.54 -1.33
C ALA A 309 -6.46 21.39 -0.73
N SER A 310 -5.16 21.29 -1.04
CA SER A 310 -4.26 20.30 -0.43
C SER A 310 -4.10 20.52 1.09
N LEU A 311 -4.03 21.77 1.56
CA LEU A 311 -4.01 22.09 2.99
C LEU A 311 -5.27 21.62 3.72
N LEU A 312 -6.44 21.64 3.07
CA LEU A 312 -7.64 21.04 3.65
C LEU A 312 -7.46 19.53 3.82
N PHE A 313 -6.95 18.83 2.80
CA PHE A 313 -6.69 17.39 2.90
C PHE A 313 -5.67 17.07 4.00
N GLN A 314 -4.62 17.87 4.18
CA GLN A 314 -3.69 17.72 5.31
C GLN A 314 -4.41 17.85 6.66
N ALA A 315 -5.23 18.89 6.82
CA ALA A 315 -5.99 19.10 8.06
C ALA A 315 -6.94 17.93 8.37
N LEU A 316 -7.58 17.37 7.36
CA LEU A 316 -8.44 16.19 7.51
C LEU A 316 -7.64 14.95 7.94
N ALA A 317 -6.47 14.72 7.33
CA ALA A 317 -5.63 13.59 7.68
C ALA A 317 -5.12 13.67 9.12
N MET A 318 -4.63 14.84 9.54
CA MET A 318 -4.17 15.07 10.91
C MET A 318 -5.30 14.85 11.92
N ALA A 319 -6.48 15.41 11.68
CA ALA A 319 -7.64 15.19 12.55
C ALA A 319 -8.02 13.70 12.67
N VAL A 320 -7.94 12.93 11.58
CA VAL A 320 -8.22 11.49 11.62
C VAL A 320 -7.12 10.70 12.35
N TRP A 321 -5.87 11.13 12.31
CA TRP A 321 -4.81 10.49 13.09
C TRP A 321 -4.97 10.75 14.59
N ASP A 322 -5.36 11.96 14.96
CA ASP A 322 -5.51 12.37 16.35
C ASP A 322 -6.77 11.76 17.00
N ASP A 323 -7.90 11.80 16.28
CA ASP A 323 -9.23 11.49 16.85
C ASP A 323 -9.89 10.24 16.23
N ALA A 324 -9.22 9.56 15.29
CA ALA A 324 -9.72 8.36 14.64
C ALA A 324 -11.14 8.50 14.05
N ASN A 325 -12.12 7.75 14.57
CA ASN A 325 -13.50 7.76 14.08
C ASN A 325 -14.29 8.99 14.55
N ASP A 326 -13.82 9.68 15.60
CA ASP A 326 -14.45 10.87 16.16
C ASP A 326 -13.93 12.17 15.53
N ALA A 327 -13.05 12.04 14.53
CA ALA A 327 -12.39 13.15 13.86
C ALA A 327 -13.36 14.13 13.22
N LYS A 328 -13.09 15.42 13.46
CA LYS A 328 -13.87 16.54 12.95
C LYS A 328 -12.98 17.57 12.30
N VAL A 329 -13.49 18.21 11.26
CA VAL A 329 -12.87 19.39 10.66
C VAL A 329 -13.44 20.66 11.30
N ASP A 330 -12.56 21.58 11.70
CA ASP A 330 -12.93 22.89 12.24
C ASP A 330 -13.30 23.84 11.10
N GLY A 331 -14.48 24.46 11.19
CA GLY A 331 -14.94 25.45 10.23
C GLY A 331 -14.00 26.65 10.09
N LYS A 332 -13.23 27.02 11.12
CA LYS A 332 -12.22 28.08 11.02
C LYS A 332 -11.16 27.78 9.95
N VAL A 333 -10.73 26.51 9.86
CA VAL A 333 -9.75 26.07 8.85
C VAL A 333 -10.35 26.21 7.46
N VAL A 334 -11.60 25.75 7.28
CA VAL A 334 -12.32 25.85 6.01
C VAL A 334 -12.51 27.32 5.60
N THR A 335 -13.02 28.18 6.49
CA THR A 335 -13.20 29.61 6.22
C THR A 335 -11.88 30.29 5.86
N GLN A 336 -10.78 29.96 6.54
CA GLN A 336 -9.47 30.53 6.27
C GLN A 336 -8.96 30.15 4.87
N LEU A 337 -9.04 28.87 4.51
CA LEU A 337 -8.63 28.38 3.19
C LEU A 337 -9.51 28.95 2.08
N MET A 338 -10.82 29.03 2.31
CA MET A 338 -11.75 29.68 1.38
C MET A 338 -11.35 31.14 1.12
N ARG A 339 -10.99 31.91 2.15
CA ARG A 339 -10.55 33.31 1.99
C ARG A 339 -9.24 33.46 1.21
N LYS A 340 -8.36 32.46 1.27
CA LYS A 340 -7.11 32.41 0.49
C LYS A 340 -7.34 31.99 -0.97
N SER A 341 -8.43 31.29 -1.25
CA SER A 341 -8.78 30.86 -2.60
C SER A 341 -9.36 31.99 -3.46
N LYS A 342 -9.22 31.85 -4.78
CA LYS A 342 -9.78 32.79 -5.74
C LYS A 342 -11.31 32.79 -5.66
N LYS A 343 -11.90 33.90 -5.19
CA LYS A 343 -13.36 34.07 -5.09
C LYS A 343 -14.06 33.76 -6.41
N GLY A 344 -15.09 32.91 -6.37
CA GLY A 344 -15.83 32.43 -7.55
C GLY A 344 -15.06 31.40 -8.40
N GLY A 345 -13.88 30.95 -7.97
CA GLY A 345 -13.21 29.80 -8.56
C GLY A 345 -13.78 28.47 -8.05
N LYS A 346 -13.59 27.38 -8.80
CA LYS A 346 -14.15 26.06 -8.47
C LYS A 346 -13.74 25.55 -7.08
N VAL A 347 -12.47 25.76 -6.68
CA VAL A 347 -12.00 25.39 -5.33
C VAL A 347 -12.72 26.21 -4.28
N TRP A 348 -12.84 27.53 -4.49
CA TRP A 348 -13.56 28.42 -3.60
C TRP A 348 -15.03 28.01 -3.45
N GLU A 349 -15.71 27.65 -4.54
CA GLU A 349 -17.11 27.21 -4.53
C GLU A 349 -17.30 25.95 -3.68
N LEU A 350 -16.42 24.96 -3.80
CA LEU A 350 -16.47 23.74 -3.00
C LEU A 350 -16.15 24.01 -1.51
N LEU A 351 -15.16 24.85 -1.21
CA LEU A 351 -14.85 25.24 0.17
C LEU A 351 -16.00 26.03 0.80
N ASN A 352 -16.63 26.94 0.04
CA ASN A 352 -17.80 27.68 0.46
C ASN A 352 -19.00 26.78 0.72
N ALA A 353 -19.18 25.71 -0.07
CA ALA A 353 -20.22 24.71 0.20
C ALA A 353 -20.01 24.02 1.55
N ILE A 354 -18.76 23.63 1.88
CA ILE A 354 -18.43 23.05 3.19
C ILE A 354 -18.70 24.08 4.31
N ASP A 355 -18.24 25.32 4.13
CA ASP A 355 -18.41 26.41 5.11
C ASP A 355 -19.91 26.66 5.40
N ILE A 356 -20.75 26.75 4.37
CA ILE A 356 -22.20 26.90 4.52
C ILE A 356 -22.81 25.71 5.27
N SER A 357 -22.43 24.48 4.94
CA SER A 357 -22.93 23.29 5.64
C SER A 357 -22.57 23.33 7.13
N MET A 358 -21.40 23.87 7.50
CA MET A 358 -20.98 24.02 8.90
C MET A 358 -21.69 25.16 9.63
N LEU A 359 -22.10 26.23 8.94
CA LEU A 359 -22.86 27.33 9.56
C LEU A 359 -24.23 26.90 10.08
N LEU A 360 -24.77 25.78 9.56
CA LEU A 360 -26.00 25.17 10.03
C LEU A 360 -25.79 24.34 11.31
N GLU A 361 -24.55 24.05 11.68
CA GLU A 361 -24.21 23.29 12.88
C GLU A 361 -23.87 24.20 14.06
N THR A 362 -24.46 23.91 15.23
CA THR A 362 -24.17 24.64 16.48
C THR A 362 -22.70 24.60 16.88
N SER A 363 -22.02 23.48 16.57
CA SER A 363 -20.62 23.25 16.93
C SER A 363 -19.61 23.95 16.01
N LYS A 364 -20.02 24.36 14.79
CA LYS A 364 -19.13 24.82 13.71
C LYS A 364 -18.00 23.85 13.35
N THR A 365 -18.20 22.57 13.64
CA THR A 365 -17.32 21.47 13.23
C THR A 365 -18.13 20.48 12.41
N MET A 366 -17.47 19.60 11.66
CA MET A 366 -18.17 18.57 10.88
C MET A 366 -17.41 17.25 10.99
N SER A 367 -18.12 16.15 11.27
CA SER A 367 -17.52 14.82 11.30
C SER A 367 -16.94 14.45 9.95
N ILE A 368 -15.74 13.88 9.95
CA ILE A 368 -15.03 13.44 8.73
C ILE A 368 -15.46 12.02 8.39
N ILE A 369 -15.32 11.11 9.35
CA ILE A 369 -15.63 9.69 9.16
C ILE A 369 -17.15 9.48 9.18
N GLY A 370 -17.63 8.66 8.24
CA GLY A 370 -19.07 8.40 8.07
C GLY A 370 -19.86 9.51 7.37
N ASN A 371 -19.26 10.65 7.06
CA ASN A 371 -19.94 11.78 6.42
C ASN A 371 -19.91 11.69 4.88
N ASP A 372 -20.96 11.14 4.29
CA ASP A 372 -21.07 10.95 2.84
C ASP A 372 -21.19 12.27 2.06
N ASP A 373 -21.79 13.30 2.65
CA ASP A 373 -21.97 14.60 1.98
C ASP A 373 -20.66 15.38 1.90
N LEU A 374 -19.90 15.44 3.00
CA LEU A 374 -18.55 15.99 2.96
C LEU A 374 -17.67 15.21 1.97
N ASN A 375 -17.73 13.87 2.00
CA ASN A 375 -16.97 13.05 1.06
C ASN A 375 -17.30 13.35 -0.41
N ARG A 376 -18.56 13.63 -0.76
CA ARG A 376 -18.95 14.01 -2.12
C ARG A 376 -18.25 15.29 -2.59
N ILE A 377 -18.20 16.29 -1.71
CA ILE A 377 -17.50 17.55 -1.98
C ILE A 377 -15.99 17.31 -2.09
N LEU A 378 -15.42 16.53 -1.18
CA LEU A 378 -13.98 16.21 -1.19
C LEU A 378 -13.56 15.40 -2.42
N VAL A 379 -14.41 14.50 -2.94
CA VAL A 379 -14.16 13.82 -4.23
C VAL A 379 -14.03 14.83 -5.35
N SER A 380 -15.00 15.76 -5.47
CA SER A 380 -14.93 16.82 -6.48
C SER A 380 -13.69 17.70 -6.29
N LEU A 381 -13.30 17.98 -5.06
CA LEU A 381 -12.11 18.78 -4.75
C LEU A 381 -10.81 18.05 -5.15
N ALA A 382 -10.70 16.75 -4.83
CA ALA A 382 -9.56 15.91 -5.21
C ALA A 382 -9.40 15.82 -6.73
N ASP A 383 -10.51 15.77 -7.46
CA ASP A 383 -10.50 15.77 -8.92
C ASP A 383 -9.88 17.05 -9.51
N LEU A 384 -10.21 18.21 -8.92
CA LEU A 384 -9.64 19.50 -9.30
C LEU A 384 -8.13 19.63 -9.02
N LEU A 385 -7.57 18.80 -8.12
CA LEU A 385 -6.14 18.80 -7.81
C LEU A 385 -5.29 18.11 -8.88
N SER A 386 -5.88 17.25 -9.71
CA SER A 386 -5.17 16.48 -10.74
C SER A 386 -4.19 17.30 -11.62
N PRO A 387 -4.60 18.44 -12.23
CA PRO A 387 -3.67 19.25 -13.04
C PRO A 387 -2.54 19.88 -12.22
N TYR A 388 -2.79 20.25 -10.95
CA TYR A 388 -1.76 20.82 -10.08
C TYR A 388 -0.71 19.77 -9.70
N ILE A 389 -1.17 18.56 -9.36
CA ILE A 389 -0.30 17.42 -9.06
C ILE A 389 0.54 17.04 -10.27
N LEU A 390 -0.07 16.96 -11.46
CA LEU A 390 0.65 16.68 -12.70
C LEU A 390 1.77 17.71 -12.94
N LYS A 391 1.46 19.01 -12.80
CA LYS A 391 2.45 20.08 -12.95
C LYS A 391 3.59 19.96 -11.93
N SER A 392 3.29 19.60 -10.69
CA SER A 392 4.32 19.41 -9.66
C SER A 392 5.19 18.19 -9.97
N ASN A 393 4.57 17.09 -10.40
CA ASN A 393 5.28 15.85 -10.72
C ASN A 393 6.22 16.00 -11.92
N ILE A 394 5.90 16.85 -12.90
CA ILE A 394 6.83 17.19 -13.99
C ILE A 394 8.13 17.80 -13.43
N LYS A 395 8.04 18.69 -12.43
CA LYS A 395 9.23 19.27 -11.79
C LYS A 395 10.00 18.22 -10.99
N ILE A 396 9.30 17.36 -10.26
CA ILE A 396 9.89 16.27 -9.49
C ILE A 396 10.62 15.29 -10.42
N THR A 397 10.05 14.94 -11.58
CA THR A 397 10.73 14.13 -12.60
C THR A 397 12.06 14.78 -13.01
N SER A 398 12.10 16.09 -13.24
CA SER A 398 13.35 16.80 -13.54
C SER A 398 14.36 16.75 -12.40
N ALA A 399 13.90 16.92 -11.15
CA ALA A 399 14.76 16.85 -9.96
C ALA A 399 15.36 15.45 -9.77
N ILE A 400 14.55 14.39 -9.92
CA ILE A 400 15.04 13.01 -9.89
C ILE A 400 16.06 12.80 -10.99
N ASN A 401 15.77 13.15 -12.25
CA ASN A 401 16.73 12.98 -13.33
C ASN A 401 18.06 13.69 -13.05
N GLN A 402 18.06 14.88 -12.44
CA GLN A 402 19.28 15.57 -12.04
C GLN A 402 20.05 14.81 -10.96
N ARG A 403 19.37 14.28 -9.94
CA ARG A 403 19.98 13.45 -8.91
C ARG A 403 20.59 12.17 -9.48
N LEU A 404 19.96 11.56 -10.48
CA LEU A 404 20.46 10.34 -11.11
C LEU A 404 21.71 10.58 -11.97
N LEU A 405 22.05 11.84 -12.29
CA LEU A 405 23.25 12.22 -13.05
C LEU A 405 24.43 12.64 -12.15
N GLN A 406 24.19 12.82 -10.85
CA GLN A 406 25.21 13.10 -9.83
C GLN A 406 25.75 11.79 -9.26
#